data_AF-A0A524Q9I8-F1
#
_entry.id   AF-A0A524Q9I8-F1
#
_cell.length_a   1.000
_cell.length_b   1.000
_cell.length_c   1.000
_cell.angle_alpha   90.00
_cell.angle_beta   90.00
_cell.angle_gamma   90.00
#
_symmetry.space_group_name_H-M   'P 1'
#
loop_
_entity.id
_entity.type
_entity.pdbx_description
1 polymer ?
#
loop_
_entity_poly.entity_id
_entity_poly.type
_entity_poly.pdbx_seq_one_letter_code
_entity_poly.pdbx_strand_id
1 'polypeptide(L)'
;MPELTMGQPSSDEMVSGCVLSAGENTIYLKDFRVQLPEASPNASAPVYKANMYLMKNMNYRFSLCNSADSKGDLVITILDQGKELISTAKKSTGKEYHSVDFICNKTGLYTLWFSFEGGEQGLGVGVVSLVK
;
A
#
# COMPACT_ATOMS: atom_id res chain seq x y z
N MET A 1 24.62 -28.19 -14.58
CA MET A 1 24.56 -27.59 -13.23
C MET A 1 24.31 -26.09 -13.41
N PRO A 2 23.47 -25.47 -12.57
CA PRO A 2 22.52 -24.44 -12.96
C PRO A 2 23.07 -23.01 -12.84
N GLU A 3 22.75 -22.16 -13.81
CA GLU A 3 22.81 -20.71 -13.64
C GLU A 3 21.44 -20.24 -13.13
N LEU A 4 21.35 -20.08 -11.80
CA LEU A 4 20.27 -19.33 -11.17
C LEU A 4 20.45 -17.86 -11.59
N THR A 5 19.76 -17.47 -12.66
CA THR A 5 19.47 -16.07 -12.88
C THR A 5 18.78 -15.55 -11.63
N MET A 6 19.37 -14.56 -10.97
CA MET A 6 18.70 -13.80 -9.92
C MET A 6 17.56 -13.05 -10.60
N GLY A 7 16.41 -13.74 -10.73
CA GLY A 7 15.18 -13.12 -11.18
C GLY A 7 14.86 -12.02 -10.19
N GLN A 8 14.84 -10.78 -10.65
CA GLN A 8 14.03 -9.77 -9.99
C GLN A 8 12.64 -10.41 -9.80
N PRO A 9 12.07 -10.43 -8.58
CA PRO A 9 10.76 -11.00 -8.40
C PRO A 9 9.84 -10.32 -9.41
N SER A 10 9.24 -11.11 -10.30
CA SER A 10 8.29 -10.56 -11.25
C SER A 10 7.22 -9.82 -10.43
N SER A 11 6.64 -8.71 -10.91
CA SER A 11 5.66 -7.95 -10.12
C SER A 11 4.52 -8.83 -9.57
N ASP A 12 4.25 -9.97 -10.21
CA ASP A 12 3.33 -11.01 -9.78
C ASP A 12 3.76 -11.77 -8.50
N GLU A 13 5.06 -12.05 -8.34
CA GLU A 13 5.62 -12.66 -7.12
C GLU A 13 5.56 -11.70 -5.93
N MET A 14 5.77 -10.41 -6.18
CA MET A 14 5.61 -9.38 -5.15
C MET A 14 4.17 -9.25 -4.68
N VAL A 15 3.21 -9.23 -5.63
CA VAL A 15 1.77 -9.22 -5.30
C VAL A 15 1.44 -10.47 -4.50
N SER A 16 1.87 -11.65 -4.97
CA SER A 16 1.62 -12.93 -4.30
C SER A 16 2.16 -12.94 -2.86
N GLY A 17 3.40 -12.50 -2.66
CA GLY A 17 3.98 -12.34 -1.32
C GLY A 17 3.18 -11.37 -0.44
N CYS A 18 2.64 -10.31 -1.04
CA CYS A 18 1.83 -9.33 -0.34
C CYS A 18 0.43 -9.84 0.04
N VAL A 19 -0.19 -10.65 -0.82
CA VAL A 19 -1.44 -11.33 -0.51
C VAL A 19 -1.23 -12.30 0.66
N LEU A 20 -0.11 -13.03 0.66
CA LEU A 20 0.24 -13.93 1.75
C LEU A 20 0.46 -13.19 3.09
N SER A 21 1.09 -12.01 3.06
CA SER A 21 1.30 -11.21 4.27
C SER A 21 0.03 -10.52 4.78
N ALA A 22 -1.02 -10.37 3.96
CA ALA A 22 -2.34 -9.95 4.43
C ALA A 22 -2.96 -10.94 5.43
N GLY A 23 -2.47 -12.18 5.49
CA GLY A 23 -2.85 -13.19 6.47
C GLY A 23 -4.02 -14.08 6.04
N GLU A 24 -4.14 -15.21 6.73
CA GLU A 24 -5.21 -16.17 6.53
C GLU A 24 -6.57 -15.55 6.88
N ASN A 25 -7.63 -15.95 6.17
CA ASN A 25 -9.00 -15.44 6.31
C ASN A 25 -9.26 -14.03 5.73
N THR A 26 -8.48 -13.62 4.74
CA THR A 26 -8.78 -12.43 3.93
C THR A 26 -9.18 -12.80 2.49
N ILE A 27 -10.07 -12.02 1.88
CA ILE A 27 -10.44 -12.15 0.46
C ILE A 27 -9.71 -11.06 -0.30
N TYR A 28 -8.81 -11.44 -1.19
CA TYR A 28 -8.18 -10.50 -2.11
C TYR A 28 -9.24 -9.75 -2.94
N LEU A 29 -9.17 -8.41 -2.94
CA LEU A 29 -10.07 -7.58 -3.74
C LEU A 29 -9.34 -6.93 -4.91
N LYS A 30 -8.21 -6.25 -4.64
CA LYS A 30 -7.50 -5.45 -5.64
C LYS A 30 -6.07 -5.14 -5.22
N ASP A 31 -5.16 -5.07 -6.18
CA ASP A 31 -3.81 -4.53 -6.00
C ASP A 31 -3.64 -3.17 -6.69
N PHE A 32 -2.72 -2.38 -6.13
CA PHE A 32 -2.28 -1.11 -6.67
C PHE A 32 -0.77 -1.13 -6.76
N ARG A 33 -0.23 -1.16 -7.97
CA ARG A 33 1.20 -1.07 -8.23
C ARG A 33 1.59 0.39 -8.22
N VAL A 34 2.46 0.76 -7.28
CA VAL A 34 2.87 2.13 -7.02
C VAL A 34 4.34 2.25 -7.38
N GLN A 35 4.62 3.06 -8.40
CA GLN A 35 5.97 3.45 -8.78
C GLN A 35 6.03 4.96 -8.73
N LEU A 36 6.87 5.49 -7.84
CA LEU A 36 7.02 6.93 -7.68
C LEU A 36 8.51 7.29 -7.75
N PRO A 37 8.85 8.38 -8.47
CA PRO A 37 10.22 8.89 -8.49
C PRO A 37 10.57 9.53 -7.15
N GLU A 38 11.85 9.86 -6.95
CA GLU A 38 12.28 10.69 -5.82
C GLU A 38 11.68 12.09 -5.93
N ALA A 39 11.28 12.67 -4.79
CA ALA A 39 10.77 14.03 -4.72
C ALA A 39 11.88 15.03 -5.09
N SER A 40 11.58 15.92 -6.03
CA SER A 40 12.49 17.02 -6.35
C SER A 40 12.66 17.95 -5.13
N PRO A 41 13.85 18.54 -4.90
CA PRO A 41 14.14 19.35 -3.71
C PRO A 41 13.24 20.58 -3.50
N ASN A 42 12.51 21.01 -4.52
CA ASN A 42 11.55 22.13 -4.47
C ASN A 42 10.10 21.72 -4.81
N ALA A 43 9.78 20.43 -4.78
CA ALA A 43 8.44 19.92 -5.09
C ALA A 43 7.88 19.11 -3.92
N SER A 44 6.54 19.06 -3.84
CA SER A 44 5.87 18.15 -2.91
C SER A 44 6.18 16.69 -3.25
N ALA A 45 6.25 15.84 -2.22
CA ALA A 45 6.46 14.41 -2.41
C ALA A 45 5.44 13.83 -3.41
N PRO A 46 5.87 12.98 -4.35
CA PRO A 46 4.97 12.40 -5.32
C PRO A 46 4.00 11.44 -4.62
N VAL A 47 2.74 11.49 -5.05
CA VAL A 47 1.66 10.67 -4.48
C VAL A 47 0.88 10.02 -5.61
N TYR A 48 0.79 8.70 -5.58
CA TYR A 48 -0.12 7.94 -6.43
C TYR A 48 -1.52 7.95 -5.82
N LYS A 49 -2.52 8.44 -6.56
CA LYS A 49 -3.90 8.55 -6.07
C LYS A 49 -4.77 7.55 -6.80
N ALA A 50 -5.47 6.72 -6.04
CA ALA A 50 -6.50 5.82 -6.55
C ALA A 50 -7.83 6.08 -5.85
N ASN A 51 -8.92 5.68 -6.48
CA ASN A 51 -10.24 5.69 -5.84
C ASN A 51 -10.76 4.25 -5.74
N MET A 52 -11.36 3.92 -4.60
CA MET A 52 -11.95 2.61 -4.34
C MET A 52 -13.29 2.77 -3.65
N TYR A 53 -14.30 2.04 -4.14
CA TYR A 53 -15.60 1.99 -3.50
C TYR A 53 -15.55 1.02 -2.33
N LEU A 54 -15.86 1.50 -1.14
CA LEU A 54 -15.92 0.70 0.08
C LEU A 54 -17.36 0.65 0.59
N MET A 55 -17.75 -0.50 1.12
CA MET A 55 -19.07 -0.73 1.70
C MET A 55 -19.03 -0.64 3.23
N LYS A 56 -20.06 -0.03 3.82
CA LYS A 56 -20.25 0.10 5.27
C LYS A 56 -20.28 -1.27 5.96
N ASN A 57 -19.75 -1.31 7.18
CA ASN A 57 -19.63 -2.48 8.05
C ASN A 57 -18.73 -3.60 7.49
N MET A 58 -17.91 -3.31 6.48
CA MET A 58 -16.90 -4.23 5.98
C MET A 58 -15.52 -3.82 6.49
N ASN A 59 -14.72 -4.82 6.89
CA ASN A 59 -13.37 -4.62 7.39
C ASN A 59 -12.36 -4.85 6.26
N TYR A 60 -11.69 -3.79 5.82
CA TYR A 60 -10.72 -3.86 4.74
C TYR A 60 -9.30 -3.81 5.31
N ARG A 61 -8.47 -4.78 4.95
CA ARG A 61 -7.05 -4.78 5.22
C ARG A 61 -6.30 -4.25 4.01
N PHE A 62 -5.51 -3.22 4.23
CA PHE A 62 -4.61 -2.65 3.24
C PHE A 62 -3.20 -3.10 3.59
N SER A 63 -2.65 -4.04 2.83
CA SER A 63 -1.28 -4.54 2.97
C SER A 63 -0.36 -3.84 1.97
N LEU A 64 0.83 -3.45 2.41
CA LEU A 64 1.82 -2.72 1.63
C LEU A 64 3.09 -3.55 1.56
N CYS A 65 3.58 -3.74 0.35
CA CYS A 65 4.82 -4.45 0.11
C CYS A 65 5.75 -3.63 -0.76
N ASN A 66 7.00 -3.58 -0.34
CA ASN A 66 8.04 -2.79 -0.98
C ASN A 66 8.95 -3.69 -1.80
N SER A 67 9.48 -3.18 -2.91
CA SER A 67 10.57 -3.84 -3.60
C SER A 67 11.85 -3.73 -2.79
N ALA A 68 12.74 -4.71 -2.93
CA ALA A 68 14.08 -4.65 -2.35
C ALA A 68 14.88 -3.42 -2.84
N ASP A 69 14.55 -2.92 -4.03
CA ASP A 69 15.15 -1.71 -4.62
C ASP A 69 14.50 -0.40 -4.14
N SER A 70 13.45 -0.46 -3.33
CA SER A 70 12.78 0.73 -2.81
C SER A 70 13.61 1.35 -1.69
N LYS A 71 13.92 2.64 -1.79
CA LYS A 71 14.68 3.34 -0.73
C LYS A 71 13.80 3.70 0.46
N GLY A 72 12.58 4.14 0.19
CA GLY A 72 11.59 4.47 1.21
C GLY A 72 10.55 3.37 1.42
N ASP A 73 9.86 3.47 2.55
CA ASP A 73 8.70 2.64 2.90
C ASP A 73 7.43 3.14 2.21
N LEU A 74 6.60 2.21 1.72
CA LEU A 74 5.34 2.56 1.07
C LEU A 74 4.35 2.90 2.17
N VAL A 75 3.73 4.06 2.04
CA VAL A 75 2.71 4.56 2.94
C VAL A 75 1.40 4.66 2.17
N ILE A 76 0.31 4.20 2.79
CA ILE A 76 -1.04 4.44 2.33
C ILE A 76 -1.75 5.40 3.28
N THR A 77 -2.50 6.33 2.71
CA THR A 77 -3.43 7.21 3.41
C THR A 77 -4.80 7.09 2.77
N ILE A 78 -5.81 6.75 3.57
CA ILE A 78 -7.20 6.62 3.13
C ILE A 78 -7.94 7.90 3.48
N LEU A 79 -8.62 8.49 2.50
CA LEU A 79 -9.37 9.72 2.65
C LEU A 79 -10.84 9.54 2.26
N ASP A 80 -11.74 10.17 3.01
CA ASP A 80 -13.16 10.37 2.62
C ASP A 80 -13.34 11.84 2.27
N GLN A 81 -13.70 12.13 1.01
CA GLN A 81 -13.93 13.49 0.51
C GLN A 81 -12.80 14.48 0.84
N GLY A 82 -11.53 14.02 0.78
CA GLY A 82 -10.34 14.82 1.06
C GLY A 82 -9.92 14.88 2.53
N LYS A 83 -10.67 14.28 3.46
CA LYS A 83 -10.29 14.15 4.87
C LYS A 83 -9.57 12.84 5.13
N GLU A 84 -8.33 12.90 5.64
CA GLU A 84 -7.60 11.72 6.13
C GLU A 84 -8.41 10.99 7.21
N LEU A 85 -8.61 9.70 7.01
CA LEU A 85 -9.24 8.81 7.99
C LEU A 85 -8.21 7.94 8.69
N ILE A 86 -7.30 7.35 7.93
CA ILE A 86 -6.26 6.45 8.43
C ILE A 86 -5.04 6.50 7.51
N SER A 87 -3.86 6.32 8.09
CA SER A 87 -2.60 6.25 7.36
C SER A 87 -1.68 5.22 8.00
N THR A 88 -0.86 4.54 7.21
CA THR A 88 0.24 3.68 7.71
C THR A 88 1.50 4.46 8.07
N ALA A 89 1.55 5.78 7.79
CA ALA A 89 2.70 6.62 8.14
C ALA A 89 3.00 6.52 9.64
N LYS A 90 4.27 6.31 10.00
CA LYS A 90 4.73 6.25 11.40
C LYS A 90 4.39 7.55 12.12
N LYS A 91 3.26 7.61 12.85
CA LYS A 91 3.07 8.58 13.93
C LYS A 91 3.83 8.06 15.15
N SER A 92 5.14 8.35 15.19
CA SER A 92 5.99 8.39 16.39
C SER A 92 6.27 7.09 17.17
N THR A 93 5.86 5.90 16.70
CA THR A 93 5.91 4.66 17.51
C THR A 93 6.98 3.64 17.11
N GLY A 94 7.78 3.90 16.07
CA GLY A 94 8.92 3.03 15.70
C GLY A 94 8.56 1.62 15.22
N LYS A 95 7.27 1.31 15.04
CA LYS A 95 6.80 0.07 14.41
C LYS A 95 6.39 0.36 12.97
N GLU A 96 7.11 -0.22 12.01
CA GLU A 96 6.65 -0.31 10.62
C GLU A 96 5.36 -1.13 10.58
N TYR A 97 4.27 -0.51 10.13
CA TYR A 97 3.02 -1.23 9.85
C TYR A 97 2.93 -1.44 8.34
N HIS A 98 3.35 -2.62 7.88
CA HIS A 98 3.18 -3.06 6.50
C HIS A 98 1.72 -3.39 6.15
N SER A 99 0.78 -3.22 7.08
CA SER A 99 -0.64 -3.36 6.81
C SER A 99 -1.47 -2.54 7.79
N VAL A 100 -2.65 -2.09 7.35
CA VAL A 100 -3.62 -1.43 8.21
C VAL A 100 -5.04 -1.95 7.96
N ASP A 101 -5.78 -2.16 9.05
CA ASP A 101 -7.18 -2.55 9.00
C ASP A 101 -8.08 -1.33 9.12
N PHE A 102 -9.06 -1.24 8.24
CA PHE A 102 -10.01 -0.14 8.15
C PHE A 102 -11.45 -0.69 8.10
N ILE A 103 -12.17 -0.47 9.20
CA ILE A 103 -13.60 -0.76 9.27
C ILE A 103 -14.35 0.41 8.63
N CYS A 104 -14.95 0.16 7.47
CA CYS A 104 -15.66 1.20 6.73
C CYS A 104 -16.99 1.54 7.43
N ASN A 105 -17.14 2.79 7.88
CA ASN A 105 -18.35 3.25 8.58
C ASN A 105 -19.43 3.83 7.64
N LYS A 106 -19.09 4.09 6.38
CA LYS A 106 -19.97 4.76 5.40
C LYS A 106 -19.72 4.18 4.01
N THR A 107 -20.75 3.66 3.36
CA THR A 107 -20.62 3.18 1.98
C THR A 107 -20.34 4.37 1.06
N GLY A 108 -19.30 4.28 0.23
CA GLY A 108 -18.94 5.38 -0.66
C GLY A 108 -17.63 5.19 -1.39
N LEU A 109 -17.26 6.20 -2.18
CA LEU A 109 -15.99 6.26 -2.87
C LEU A 109 -14.94 6.91 -1.97
N TYR A 110 -13.89 6.16 -1.66
CA TYR A 110 -12.75 6.62 -0.88
C TYR A 110 -11.56 6.86 -1.79
N THR A 111 -10.71 7.81 -1.40
CA THR A 111 -9.47 8.10 -2.10
C THR A 111 -8.31 7.48 -1.33
N LEU A 112 -7.53 6.66 -2.02
CA LEU A 112 -6.33 6.02 -1.51
C LEU A 112 -5.13 6.80 -2.04
N TRP A 113 -4.31 7.34 -1.15
CA TRP A 113 -3.05 8.01 -1.47
C TRP A 113 -1.92 7.09 -1.10
N PHE A 114 -1.05 6.80 -2.05
CA PHE A 114 0.16 6.05 -1.85
C PHE A 114 1.36 6.95 -2.06
N SER A 115 2.28 6.96 -1.12
CA SER A 115 3.50 7.76 -1.15
C SER A 115 4.64 7.00 -0.50
N PHE A 116 5.88 7.30 -0.84
CA PHE A 116 7.02 6.77 -0.09
C PHE A 116 7.39 7.71 1.05
N GLU A 117 7.72 7.16 2.21
CA GLU A 117 8.21 7.93 3.34
C GLU A 117 9.44 8.76 2.91
N GLY A 118 9.53 10.00 3.41
CA GLY A 118 10.59 10.93 3.01
C GLY A 118 10.50 11.45 1.57
N GLY A 119 9.51 11.03 0.78
CA GLY A 119 9.44 11.36 -0.65
C GLY A 119 10.51 10.64 -1.47
N GLU A 120 11.01 9.51 -0.98
CA GLU A 120 12.04 8.75 -1.69
C GLU A 120 11.50 8.07 -2.95
N GLN A 121 12.42 7.73 -3.87
CA GLN A 121 12.07 6.85 -4.98
C GLN A 121 11.76 5.45 -4.46
N GLY A 122 10.67 4.88 -4.98
CA GLY A 122 10.30 3.52 -4.62
C GLY A 122 9.38 2.82 -5.61
N LEU A 123 9.40 1.50 -5.51
CA LEU A 123 8.45 0.59 -6.13
C LEU A 123 7.79 -0.22 -5.02
N GLY A 124 6.47 -0.27 -5.03
CA GLY A 124 5.71 -1.08 -4.08
C GLY A 124 4.35 -1.45 -4.62
N VAL A 125 3.68 -2.33 -3.88
CA VAL A 125 2.35 -2.81 -4.17
C VAL A 125 1.49 -2.65 -2.93
N GLY A 126 0.36 -1.97 -3.08
CA GLY A 126 -0.70 -1.94 -2.09
C GLY A 126 -1.78 -2.95 -2.44
N VAL A 127 -1.94 -3.99 -1.63
CA VAL A 127 -3.01 -4.98 -1.75
C VAL A 127 -4.16 -4.61 -0.82
N VAL A 128 -5.38 -4.67 -1.33
CA VAL A 128 -6.61 -4.52 -0.55
C VAL A 128 -7.30 -5.85 -0.46
N SER A 129 -7.56 -6.28 0.77
CA SER A 129 -8.28 -7.51 1.07
C SER A 129 -9.44 -7.23 2.01
N LEU A 130 -10.52 -8.00 1.89
CA LEU A 130 -11.61 -8.01 2.85
C LEU A 130 -11.30 -9.01 3.96
N VAL A 131 -11.26 -8.56 5.21
CA VAL A 131 -11.14 -9.44 6.37
C VAL A 131 -12.51 -10.02 6.69
N LYS A 132 -12.60 -11.35 6.82
CA LYS A 132 -13.82 -12.06 7.23
C LYS A 132 -13.95 -12.21 8.73
#